data_AF-A0A0M9EA73-F1
#
_entry.id   AF-A0A0M9EA73-F1
#
_cell.length_a   1.000
_cell.length_b   1.000
_cell.length_c   1.000
_cell.angle_alpha   90.00
_cell.angle_beta   90.00
_cell.angle_gamma   90.00
#
_symmetry.space_group_name_H-M   'P 1'
#
loop_
_entity.id
_entity.type
_entity.pdbx_description
1 polymer ?
#
loop_
_entity_poly.entity_id
_entity_poly.type
_entity_poly.pdbx_seq_one_letter_code
_entity_poly.pdbx_strand_id
1 'polypeptide(L)'
;MNKLLRLDKNNRWDMEGIELAIRERVGRPEYFIGRVRELEFLYNWADNIKNEVSRSIAFLGRRKIGKSLILERLYNIIYSEKKGLIPFYYEFSEGMRTGKKFYEDFISRFYLQVIGYYTRDITLNRQAVDKRTTVNFSLLLKQFKTLDIPHKTEIMTDLDACVQMVMRDEDPYEYVIAATATPRGFATTPGVEEKVVQMIDEFQYLNMYTDAGVEDKPCKAYMSNAEMKVAPLLITGSLMGVVSEELMLWLPHRFDEFIVPKMDTQEAMNMTLNYGKIYSHCITPEIASYIVHITSNIPGRIIDILSPKFGKPLITSIVDADQALEFEVGQGTIKKDWNEYLFMAMKAVNHVNMRRMTYFLCKHEGEWYYPRDLKSALSLELDDNTLREELELLHKYDLIELRDGRYGGVFDRTLKKVLMKQYGDILGLPEKDFDAYFRNDSLLDYLKERIRQLELSLEEADNLRSTLRVLQGDHNNLKGHYYEREVLLGLIKSIIDNDGGLTEGISVTDFSYKLNVFLETGKEIDIVLEGGDVVIMAECKNYAPENIYKITKKIVESFADKARHLAKERFQHKELRLGYFSKHGFEKKLNTVFDRYEILFSS
;
A
#
# COMPACT_ATOMS: atom_id res chain seq x y z
N MET A 1 8.82 17.16 28.78
CA MET A 1 7.59 17.20 27.96
C MET A 1 6.73 18.38 28.38
N ASN A 2 6.34 19.22 27.42
CA ASN A 2 5.40 20.31 27.63
C ASN A 2 4.08 19.80 28.22
N LYS A 3 3.32 20.65 28.92
CA LYS A 3 2.10 20.21 29.62
C LYS A 3 1.09 19.50 28.69
N LEU A 4 1.02 19.94 27.43
CA LEU A 4 0.06 19.45 26.42
C LEU A 4 0.56 18.26 25.58
N LEU A 5 1.79 17.80 25.81
CA LEU A 5 2.35 16.62 25.15
C LEU A 5 2.59 15.55 26.20
N ARG A 6 1.53 15.07 26.87
CA ARG A 6 1.62 14.04 27.91
C ARG A 6 0.74 12.85 27.57
N LEU A 7 1.15 11.69 28.03
CA LEU A 7 0.35 10.48 27.98
C LEU A 7 -0.23 10.17 29.35
N ASP A 8 -1.46 9.65 29.38
CA ASP A 8 -2.10 9.07 30.55
C ASP A 8 -1.55 7.67 30.86
N LYS A 9 -2.03 7.08 31.95
CA LYS A 9 -1.65 5.72 32.40
C LYS A 9 -2.00 4.60 31.40
N ASN A 10 -2.81 4.88 30.37
CA ASN A 10 -3.23 3.94 29.34
C ASN A 10 -2.57 4.22 27.98
N ASN A 11 -1.51 5.05 27.94
CA ASN A 11 -0.84 5.52 26.73
C ASN A 11 -1.77 6.29 25.77
N ARG A 12 -2.77 7.00 26.31
CA ARG A 12 -3.61 7.96 25.56
C ARG A 12 -3.10 9.36 25.81
N TRP A 13 -3.33 10.27 24.88
CA TRP A 13 -2.97 11.67 25.11
C TRP A 13 -3.79 12.29 26.24
N ASP A 14 -3.09 12.97 27.15
CA ASP A 14 -3.69 13.80 28.17
C ASP A 14 -4.33 15.04 27.49
N MET A 15 -5.62 15.21 27.70
CA MET A 15 -6.41 16.28 27.09
C MET A 15 -6.45 17.54 27.97
N GLU A 16 -5.86 17.52 29.17
CA GLU A 16 -5.91 18.66 30.08
C GLU A 16 -5.23 19.90 29.45
N GLY A 17 -6.04 20.93 29.20
CA GLY A 17 -5.58 22.21 28.63
C GLY A 17 -5.61 22.28 27.11
N ILE A 18 -6.07 21.24 26.40
CA ILE A 18 -6.29 21.28 24.95
C ILE A 18 -7.72 21.74 24.64
N GLU A 19 -7.85 22.90 24.00
CA GLU A 19 -9.08 23.41 23.42
C GLU A 19 -9.23 22.92 21.96
N LEU A 20 -10.30 22.18 21.69
CA LEU A 20 -10.57 21.58 20.37
C LEU A 20 -11.23 22.58 19.43
N ALA A 21 -10.41 23.49 18.91
CA ALA A 21 -10.80 24.50 17.93
C ALA A 21 -11.36 23.89 16.66
N ILE A 22 -10.73 22.83 16.15
CA ILE A 22 -11.27 22.01 15.07
C ILE A 22 -11.60 20.61 15.59
N ARG A 23 -12.58 19.97 14.94
CA ARG A 23 -12.90 18.57 15.25
C ARG A 23 -11.87 17.67 14.59
N GLU A 24 -11.35 16.72 15.36
CA GLU A 24 -10.46 15.69 14.86
C GLU A 24 -11.27 14.57 14.21
N ARG A 25 -10.83 14.10 13.03
CA ARG A 25 -11.50 13.03 12.29
C ARG A 25 -11.41 11.68 12.97
N VAL A 26 -10.56 11.53 13.97
CA VAL A 26 -10.48 10.35 14.86
C VAL A 26 -11.76 10.17 15.70
N GLY A 27 -12.61 11.19 15.79
CA GLY A 27 -13.84 11.18 16.57
C GLY A 27 -13.61 11.73 17.98
N ARG A 28 -13.65 10.86 19.00
CA ARG A 28 -13.34 11.30 20.36
C ARG A 28 -11.83 11.52 20.49
N PRO A 29 -11.36 12.64 21.06
CA PRO A 29 -9.94 12.98 21.12
C PRO A 29 -9.06 11.91 21.81
N GLU A 30 -9.63 11.16 22.76
CA GLU A 30 -8.93 10.10 23.49
C GLU A 30 -8.66 8.86 22.62
N TYR A 31 -9.23 8.81 21.41
CA TYR A 31 -9.00 7.74 20.44
C TYR A 31 -7.78 8.01 19.56
N PHE A 32 -7.20 9.22 19.60
CA PHE A 32 -5.87 9.46 19.05
C PHE A 32 -4.84 8.80 19.97
N ILE A 33 -4.09 7.82 19.46
CA ILE A 33 -3.13 7.00 20.23
C ILE A 33 -1.79 6.97 19.50
N GLY A 34 -0.70 7.08 20.26
CA GLY A 34 0.66 7.06 19.72
C GLY A 34 1.02 8.32 18.95
N ARG A 35 1.96 8.19 18.00
CA ARG A 35 2.55 9.29 17.22
C ARG A 35 3.27 10.34 18.08
N VAL A 36 3.84 9.89 19.20
CA VAL A 36 4.48 10.80 20.16
C VAL A 36 5.66 11.51 19.52
N ARG A 37 6.55 10.75 18.87
CA ARG A 37 7.77 11.30 18.27
C ARG A 37 7.47 12.26 17.13
N GLU A 38 6.52 11.92 16.28
CA GLU A 38 6.11 12.75 15.15
C GLU A 38 5.46 14.05 15.61
N LEU A 39 4.59 13.98 16.62
CA LEU A 39 3.94 15.18 17.15
C LEU A 39 4.92 16.06 17.93
N GLU A 40 5.86 15.47 18.70
CA GLU A 40 6.94 16.21 19.36
C GLU A 40 7.85 16.92 18.34
N PHE A 41 8.21 16.23 17.25
CA PHE A 41 8.99 16.80 16.17
C PHE A 41 8.29 18.02 15.55
N LEU A 42 7.03 17.86 15.13
CA LEU A 42 6.26 18.94 14.50
C LEU A 42 5.97 20.08 15.47
N TYR A 43 5.77 19.77 16.76
CA TYR A 43 5.60 20.78 17.78
C TYR A 43 6.86 21.64 17.94
N ASN A 44 8.04 21.02 18.03
CA ASN A 44 9.31 21.75 18.13
C ASN A 44 9.57 22.57 16.85
N TRP A 45 9.25 22.02 15.68
CA TRP A 45 9.28 22.75 14.43
C TRP A 45 8.35 23.97 14.46
N ALA A 46 7.12 23.84 14.96
CA ALA A 46 6.16 24.93 15.05
C ALA A 46 6.62 26.00 16.06
N ASP A 47 7.12 25.61 17.23
CA ASP A 47 7.60 26.56 18.26
C ASP A 47 8.78 27.41 17.73
N ASN A 48 9.64 26.83 16.91
CA ASN A 48 10.76 27.52 16.25
C ASN A 48 10.33 28.60 15.22
N ILE A 49 9.07 28.60 14.78
CA ILE A 49 8.54 29.62 13.85
C ILE A 49 8.58 31.02 14.49
N LYS A 50 8.37 31.11 15.81
CA LYS A 50 8.43 32.40 16.55
C LYS A 50 9.80 33.07 16.43
N ASN A 51 10.86 32.28 16.28
CA ASN A 51 12.23 32.75 16.12
C ASN A 51 12.62 32.89 14.65
N GLU A 52 11.69 32.67 13.72
CA GLU A 52 11.91 32.78 12.27
C GLU A 52 13.01 31.84 11.75
N VAL A 53 13.22 30.68 12.37
CA VAL A 53 14.25 29.71 11.93
C VAL A 53 13.68 28.50 11.20
N SER A 54 12.38 28.23 11.34
CA SER A 54 11.75 27.05 10.71
C SER A 54 11.67 27.17 9.19
N ARG A 55 11.98 26.08 8.50
CA ARG A 55 11.77 25.92 7.05
C ARG A 55 10.44 25.25 6.78
N SER A 56 9.92 25.39 5.56
CA SER A 56 8.74 24.62 5.15
C SER A 56 9.09 23.12 5.07
N ILE A 57 8.15 22.28 5.48
CA ILE A 57 8.28 20.83 5.57
C ILE A 57 7.24 20.16 4.68
N ALA A 58 7.67 19.15 3.93
CA ALA A 58 6.79 18.20 3.28
C ALA A 58 6.75 16.91 4.11
N PHE A 59 5.61 16.66 4.75
CA PHE A 59 5.36 15.51 5.61
C PHE A 59 4.61 14.44 4.80
N LEU A 60 5.40 13.60 4.11
CA LEU A 60 4.92 12.70 3.06
C LEU A 60 4.73 11.28 3.61
N GLY A 61 3.64 10.63 3.24
CA GLY A 61 3.36 9.28 3.69
C GLY A 61 2.13 8.73 3.00
N ARG A 62 2.09 7.41 2.78
CA ARG A 62 0.95 6.76 2.12
C ARG A 62 -0.36 7.01 2.85
N ARG A 63 -1.49 6.77 2.19
CA ARG A 63 -2.81 6.84 2.83
C ARG A 63 -2.85 6.00 4.10
N LYS A 64 -3.74 6.36 5.03
CA LYS A 64 -3.98 5.63 6.29
C LYS A 64 -2.83 5.64 7.31
N ILE A 65 -1.70 6.30 7.03
CA ILE A 65 -0.60 6.42 7.98
C ILE A 65 -0.92 7.38 9.15
N GLY A 66 -1.90 8.28 8.99
CA GLY A 66 -2.39 9.16 10.05
C GLY A 66 -1.92 10.62 9.98
N LYS A 67 -1.41 11.09 8.82
CA LYS A 67 -0.91 12.47 8.62
C LYS A 67 -1.92 13.54 9.03
N SER A 68 -3.13 13.48 8.47
CA SER A 68 -4.19 14.46 8.75
C SER A 68 -4.54 14.52 10.23
N LEU A 69 -4.59 13.38 10.92
CA LEU A 69 -4.87 13.34 12.37
C LEU A 69 -3.74 13.98 13.19
N ILE A 70 -2.48 13.80 12.79
CA ILE A 70 -1.35 14.48 13.43
C ILE A 70 -1.45 15.99 13.23
N LEU A 71 -1.76 16.45 12.02
CA LEU A 71 -1.97 17.88 11.71
C LEU A 71 -3.13 18.47 12.53
N GLU A 72 -4.27 17.79 12.57
CA GLU A 72 -5.45 18.24 13.34
C GLU A 72 -5.13 18.35 14.84
N ARG A 73 -4.39 17.38 15.40
CA ARG A 73 -3.94 17.43 16.78
C ARG A 73 -2.96 18.58 17.02
N LEU A 74 -1.99 18.75 16.12
CA LEU A 74 -1.03 19.86 16.19
C LEU A 74 -1.74 21.22 16.14
N TYR A 75 -2.74 21.37 15.27
CA TYR A 75 -3.57 22.56 15.17
C TYR A 75 -4.20 22.89 16.53
N ASN A 76 -4.87 21.92 17.16
CA ASN A 76 -5.54 22.12 18.44
C ASN A 76 -4.55 22.45 19.56
N ILE A 77 -3.35 21.86 19.54
CA ILE A 77 -2.27 22.18 20.49
C ILE A 77 -1.81 23.64 20.30
N ILE A 78 -1.45 24.05 19.09
CA ILE A 78 -0.98 25.41 18.80
C ILE A 78 -2.05 26.44 19.15
N TYR A 79 -3.30 26.16 18.78
CA TYR A 79 -4.44 27.00 19.13
C TYR A 79 -4.58 27.19 20.64
N SER A 80 -4.35 26.14 21.43
CA SER A 80 -4.50 26.17 22.88
C SER A 80 -3.41 26.97 23.59
N GLU A 81 -2.18 26.95 23.07
CA GLU A 81 -1.02 27.53 23.76
C GLU A 81 -0.92 29.06 23.70
N LYS A 82 -1.55 29.72 22.72
CA LYS A 82 -1.59 31.19 22.60
C LYS A 82 -0.19 31.85 22.57
N LYS A 83 0.77 31.23 21.89
CA LYS A 83 2.16 31.72 21.82
C LYS A 83 2.45 32.64 20.63
N GLY A 84 1.46 33.37 20.13
CA GLY A 84 1.61 34.21 18.92
C GLY A 84 1.77 33.39 17.64
N LEU A 85 1.30 32.14 17.63
CA LEU A 85 1.28 31.26 16.46
C LEU A 85 -0.17 31.00 16.08
N ILE A 86 -0.57 31.50 14.90
CA ILE A 86 -1.90 31.29 14.34
C ILE A 86 -1.86 30.00 13.52
N PRO A 87 -2.54 28.92 13.94
CA PRO A 87 -2.62 27.73 13.13
C PRO A 87 -3.63 27.95 12.00
N PHE A 88 -3.25 27.63 10.77
CA PHE A 88 -4.11 27.69 9.60
C PHE A 88 -4.15 26.32 8.94
N TYR A 89 -5.30 25.66 8.98
CA TYR A 89 -5.51 24.36 8.35
C TYR A 89 -6.34 24.50 7.08
N TYR A 90 -5.85 23.94 5.98
CA TYR A 90 -6.57 23.89 4.71
C TYR A 90 -6.34 22.54 4.04
N GLU A 91 -7.42 21.83 3.72
CA GLU A 91 -7.36 20.53 3.06
C GLU A 91 -7.88 20.67 1.62
N PHE A 92 -7.02 20.37 0.65
CA PHE A 92 -7.48 20.27 -0.73
C PHE A 92 -8.51 19.15 -0.89
N SER A 93 -9.40 19.27 -1.87
CA SER A 93 -10.38 18.23 -2.17
C SER A 93 -10.22 17.79 -3.62
N GLU A 94 -10.67 16.57 -3.88
CA GLU A 94 -10.94 16.14 -5.23
C GLU A 94 -12.05 17.02 -5.85
N GLY A 95 -11.98 17.20 -7.16
CA GLY A 95 -12.96 17.97 -7.94
C GLY A 95 -12.40 19.28 -8.49
N MET A 96 -12.56 19.46 -9.80
CA MET A 96 -12.05 20.62 -10.54
C MET A 96 -12.61 21.93 -9.97
N ARG A 97 -11.72 22.89 -9.71
CA ARG A 97 -12.04 24.26 -9.30
C ARG A 97 -11.19 25.26 -10.09
N THR A 98 -11.76 26.41 -10.42
CA THR A 98 -11.01 27.49 -11.07
C THR A 98 -10.12 28.21 -10.06
N GLY A 99 -9.02 28.82 -10.51
CA GLY A 99 -8.13 29.63 -9.68
C GLY A 99 -8.88 30.70 -8.88
N LYS A 100 -9.87 31.36 -9.50
CA LYS A 100 -10.76 32.33 -8.85
C LYS A 100 -11.59 31.73 -7.70
N LYS A 101 -12.16 30.53 -7.87
CA LYS A 101 -12.89 29.84 -6.79
C LYS A 101 -11.96 29.38 -5.68
N PHE A 102 -10.76 28.90 -6.04
CA PHE A 102 -9.72 28.56 -5.06
C PHE A 102 -9.33 29.77 -4.23
N TYR A 103 -9.12 30.93 -4.86
CA TYR A 103 -8.78 32.19 -4.19
C TYR A 103 -9.83 32.62 -3.17
N GLU A 104 -11.11 32.65 -3.56
CA GLU A 104 -12.18 33.05 -2.66
C GLU A 104 -12.32 32.08 -1.47
N ASP A 105 -12.26 30.77 -1.73
CA ASP A 105 -12.38 29.73 -0.69
C ASP A 105 -11.18 29.77 0.28
N PHE A 106 -9.95 29.79 -0.24
CA PHE A 106 -8.73 29.74 0.55
C PHE A 106 -8.59 30.95 1.48
N ILE A 107 -8.72 32.17 0.94
CA ILE A 107 -8.61 33.39 1.74
C ILE A 107 -9.74 33.48 2.75
N SER A 108 -10.96 33.10 2.36
CA SER A 108 -12.07 33.16 3.29
C SER A 108 -11.88 32.22 4.48
N ARG A 109 -11.39 31.00 4.24
CA ARG A 109 -11.08 30.03 5.30
C ARG A 109 -9.89 30.49 6.15
N PHE A 110 -8.90 31.15 5.55
CA PHE A 110 -7.78 31.72 6.29
C PHE A 110 -8.25 32.77 7.30
N TYR A 111 -8.99 33.78 6.84
CA TYR A 111 -9.43 34.86 7.73
C TYR A 111 -10.45 34.41 8.78
N LEU A 112 -11.30 33.43 8.49
CA LEU A 112 -12.14 32.81 9.53
C LEU A 112 -11.31 32.18 10.65
N GLN A 113 -10.19 31.53 10.32
CA GLN A 113 -9.31 30.91 11.32
C GLN A 113 -8.49 31.94 12.09
N VAL A 114 -7.99 32.99 11.42
CA VAL A 114 -7.32 34.13 12.08
C VAL A 114 -8.26 34.75 13.11
N ILE A 115 -9.52 34.93 12.76
CA ILE A 115 -10.48 35.57 13.65
C ILE A 115 -10.94 34.62 14.74
N GLY A 116 -11.19 33.35 14.41
CA GLY A 116 -11.44 32.31 15.41
C GLY A 116 -10.28 32.14 16.40
N TYR A 117 -9.05 32.45 16.00
CA TYR A 117 -7.89 32.53 16.90
C TYR A 117 -7.96 33.75 17.81
N TYR A 118 -8.21 34.95 17.29
CA TYR A 118 -8.27 36.17 18.11
C TYR A 118 -9.47 36.22 19.06
N THR A 119 -10.65 35.83 18.59
CA THR A 119 -11.88 35.87 19.39
C THR A 119 -12.03 34.68 20.32
N ARG A 120 -11.22 33.63 20.14
CA ARG A 120 -11.40 32.31 20.76
C ARG A 120 -12.73 31.64 20.41
N ASP A 121 -13.34 32.04 19.29
CA ASP A 121 -14.56 31.41 18.82
C ASP A 121 -14.25 30.19 17.96
N ILE A 122 -14.33 29.02 18.60
CA ILE A 122 -14.15 27.72 17.92
C ILE A 122 -15.19 27.46 16.83
N THR A 123 -16.34 28.15 16.83
CA THR A 123 -17.35 27.98 15.79
C THR A 123 -16.87 28.53 14.45
N LEU A 124 -16.09 29.62 14.45
CA LEU A 124 -15.46 30.16 13.25
C LEU A 124 -14.41 29.21 12.67
N ASN A 125 -13.56 28.64 13.52
CA ASN A 125 -12.57 27.64 13.09
C ASN A 125 -13.24 26.40 12.50
N ARG A 126 -14.33 25.92 13.13
CA ARG A 126 -15.11 24.77 12.62
C ARG A 126 -15.79 25.07 11.30
N GLN A 127 -16.34 26.26 11.13
CA GLN A 127 -16.90 26.70 9.84
C GLN A 127 -15.82 26.78 8.77
N ALA A 128 -14.63 27.28 9.12
CA ALA A 128 -13.52 27.41 8.18
C ALA A 128 -13.01 26.07 7.65
N VAL A 129 -13.05 25.00 8.44
CA VAL A 129 -12.60 23.66 8.00
C VAL A 129 -13.74 22.78 7.48
N ASP A 130 -15.01 23.17 7.66
CA ASP A 130 -16.15 22.43 7.10
C ASP A 130 -16.30 22.74 5.60
N LYS A 131 -16.09 21.72 4.77
CA LYS A 131 -16.20 21.83 3.31
C LYS A 131 -17.64 22.05 2.83
N ARG A 132 -18.65 21.81 3.67
CA ARG A 132 -20.08 22.06 3.35
C ARG A 132 -20.45 23.53 3.54
N THR A 133 -19.65 24.28 4.31
CA THR A 133 -19.90 25.70 4.55
C THR A 133 -19.43 26.49 3.34
N THR A 134 -20.36 27.16 2.68
CA THR A 134 -20.04 28.17 1.67
C THR A 134 -19.47 29.39 2.37
N VAL A 135 -18.23 29.73 2.03
CA VAL A 135 -17.53 30.92 2.51
C VAL A 135 -17.28 31.85 1.33
N ASN A 136 -17.42 33.16 1.56
CA ASN A 136 -17.14 34.20 0.58
C ASN A 136 -16.84 35.52 1.28
N PHE A 137 -16.19 36.44 0.57
CA PHE A 137 -15.77 37.71 1.15
C PHE A 137 -16.92 38.56 1.66
N SER A 138 -18.08 38.51 1.00
CA SER A 138 -19.26 39.30 1.41
C SER A 138 -19.77 38.89 2.80
N LEU A 139 -19.82 37.58 3.07
CA LEU A 139 -20.20 37.04 4.37
C LEU A 139 -19.18 37.43 5.44
N LEU A 140 -17.88 37.33 5.12
CA LEU A 140 -16.80 37.67 6.03
C LEU A 140 -16.81 39.15 6.41
N LEU A 141 -16.86 40.05 5.44
CA LEU A 141 -16.94 41.49 5.69
C LEU A 141 -18.14 41.84 6.58
N LYS A 142 -19.29 41.19 6.39
CA LYS A 142 -20.47 41.39 7.24
C LYS A 142 -20.23 40.92 8.68
N GLN A 143 -19.64 39.73 8.85
CA GLN A 143 -19.32 39.18 10.17
C GLN A 143 -18.27 40.03 10.91
N PHE A 144 -17.27 40.53 10.20
CA PHE A 144 -16.10 41.16 10.82
C PHE A 144 -16.31 42.62 11.17
N LYS A 145 -17.21 43.33 10.47
CA LYS A 145 -17.56 44.72 10.78
C LYS A 145 -17.95 44.92 12.26
N THR A 146 -18.64 43.95 12.85
CA THR A 146 -19.17 44.03 14.22
C THR A 146 -18.21 43.53 15.30
N LEU A 147 -17.09 42.91 14.93
CA LEU A 147 -16.14 42.33 15.88
C LEU A 147 -15.09 43.36 16.30
N ASP A 148 -14.62 43.26 17.54
CA ASP A 148 -13.45 43.98 18.02
C ASP A 148 -12.30 42.99 18.15
N ILE A 149 -11.30 43.11 17.28
CA ILE A 149 -10.20 42.16 17.13
C ILE A 149 -8.90 42.90 16.81
N PRO A 150 -7.74 42.32 17.16
CA PRO A 150 -6.45 42.81 16.68
C PRO A 150 -6.42 42.91 15.15
N HIS A 151 -5.73 43.94 14.65
CA HIS A 151 -5.48 44.16 13.21
C HIS A 151 -6.74 44.25 12.34
N LYS A 152 -7.88 44.66 12.93
CA LYS A 152 -9.17 44.75 12.23
C LYS A 152 -9.10 45.60 10.98
N THR A 153 -8.46 46.77 11.05
CA THR A 153 -8.38 47.71 9.93
C THR A 153 -7.62 47.10 8.76
N GLU A 154 -6.52 46.43 9.07
CA GLU A 154 -5.63 45.75 8.13
C GLU A 154 -6.36 44.56 7.48
N ILE A 155 -7.02 43.73 8.27
CA ILE A 155 -7.84 42.60 7.78
C ILE A 155 -8.97 43.08 6.87
N MET A 156 -9.69 44.13 7.27
CA MET A 156 -10.79 44.68 6.48
C MET A 156 -10.30 45.27 5.16
N THR A 157 -9.16 45.96 5.19
CA THR A 157 -8.54 46.55 3.99
C THR A 157 -8.10 45.45 3.02
N ASP A 158 -7.48 44.38 3.51
CA ASP A 158 -7.07 43.25 2.66
C ASP A 158 -8.28 42.53 2.05
N LEU A 159 -9.33 42.29 2.84
CA LEU A 159 -10.57 41.69 2.34
C LEU A 159 -11.27 42.56 1.30
N ASP A 160 -11.32 43.87 1.48
CA ASP A 160 -11.87 44.80 0.49
C ASP A 160 -11.04 44.75 -0.81
N ALA A 161 -9.70 44.68 -0.72
CA ALA A 161 -8.84 44.48 -1.89
C ALA A 161 -9.10 43.13 -2.58
N CYS A 162 -9.34 42.07 -1.81
CA CYS A 162 -9.69 40.76 -2.34
C CYS A 162 -11.03 40.77 -3.09
N VAL A 163 -12.04 41.49 -2.58
CA VAL A 163 -13.30 41.71 -3.29
C VAL A 163 -13.05 42.42 -4.61
N GLN A 164 -12.23 43.48 -4.62
CA GLN A 164 -11.90 44.18 -5.87
C GLN A 164 -11.18 43.27 -6.86
N MET A 165 -10.29 42.40 -6.41
CA MET A 165 -9.61 41.42 -7.28
C MET A 165 -10.59 40.43 -7.91
N VAL A 166 -11.56 39.90 -7.15
CA VAL A 166 -12.60 39.02 -7.69
C VAL A 166 -13.49 39.71 -8.73
N MET A 167 -13.62 41.04 -8.69
CA MET A 167 -14.38 41.78 -9.71
C MET A 167 -13.60 41.99 -11.02
N ARG A 168 -12.29 41.70 -11.04
CA ARG A 168 -11.47 41.78 -12.25
C ARG A 168 -11.58 40.50 -13.07
N ASP A 169 -11.14 40.60 -14.32
CA ASP A 169 -10.98 39.47 -15.24
C ASP A 169 -9.48 39.20 -15.43
N GLU A 170 -8.84 38.74 -14.35
CA GLU A 170 -7.41 38.38 -14.35
C GLU A 170 -7.21 36.94 -14.85
N ASP A 171 -5.97 36.63 -15.23
CA ASP A 171 -5.57 35.24 -15.52
C ASP A 171 -5.84 34.33 -14.29
N PRO A 172 -6.37 33.11 -14.47
CA PRO A 172 -6.65 32.21 -13.36
C PRO A 172 -5.47 31.97 -12.41
N TYR A 173 -4.23 32.01 -12.90
CA TYR A 173 -3.02 31.81 -12.09
C TYR A 173 -2.74 32.97 -11.14
N GLU A 174 -3.08 34.22 -11.50
CA GLU A 174 -2.91 35.38 -10.62
C GLU A 174 -3.73 35.24 -9.33
N TYR A 175 -4.93 34.66 -9.44
CA TYR A 175 -5.74 34.30 -8.26
C TYR A 175 -5.04 33.26 -7.38
N VAL A 176 -4.36 32.28 -7.98
CA VAL A 176 -3.60 31.26 -7.21
C VAL A 176 -2.42 31.92 -6.49
N ILE A 177 -1.66 32.78 -7.18
CA ILE A 177 -0.55 33.54 -6.59
C ILE A 177 -1.04 34.35 -5.39
N ALA A 178 -2.10 35.13 -5.57
CA ALA A 178 -2.63 35.98 -4.52
C ALA A 178 -3.15 35.17 -3.32
N ALA A 179 -3.84 34.05 -3.55
CA ALA A 179 -4.34 33.17 -2.48
C ALA A 179 -3.20 32.64 -1.61
N THR A 180 -2.16 32.09 -2.25
CA THR A 180 -1.03 31.47 -1.55
C THR A 180 -0.15 32.49 -0.83
N ALA A 181 -0.17 33.76 -1.26
CA ALA A 181 0.56 34.84 -0.61
C ALA A 181 -0.13 35.40 0.64
N THR A 182 -1.46 35.25 0.78
CA THR A 182 -2.24 35.87 1.86
C THR A 182 -1.72 35.56 3.28
N PRO A 183 -1.40 34.30 3.66
CA PRO A 183 -0.94 34.02 5.02
C PRO A 183 0.37 34.73 5.38
N ARG A 184 1.30 34.79 4.43
CA ARG A 184 2.54 35.56 4.55
C ARG A 184 2.25 37.06 4.58
N GLY A 185 1.41 37.56 3.68
CA GLY A 185 1.04 38.97 3.61
C GLY A 185 0.54 39.48 4.97
N PHE A 186 -0.38 38.73 5.58
CA PHE A 186 -0.86 39.01 6.93
C PHE A 186 0.26 39.02 7.98
N ALA A 187 1.09 37.96 8.04
CA ALA A 187 2.18 37.84 9.02
C ALA A 187 3.31 38.88 8.85
N THR A 188 3.34 39.61 7.75
CA THR A 188 4.30 40.70 7.47
C THR A 188 3.68 42.09 7.53
N THR A 189 2.39 42.18 7.83
CA THR A 189 1.70 43.45 7.93
C THR A 189 2.28 44.25 9.11
N PRO A 190 2.55 45.56 8.95
CA PRO A 190 3.10 46.38 10.03
C PRO A 190 2.23 46.30 11.29
N GLY A 191 2.86 45.98 12.42
CA GLY A 191 2.18 45.82 13.72
C GLY A 191 1.69 44.40 14.03
N VAL A 192 1.70 43.48 13.06
CA VAL A 192 1.43 42.06 13.32
C VAL A 192 2.70 41.39 13.83
N GLU A 193 2.69 40.93 15.08
CA GLU A 193 3.78 40.15 15.67
C GLU A 193 3.54 38.64 15.50
N GLU A 194 2.28 38.24 15.34
CA GLU A 194 1.87 36.85 15.17
C GLU A 194 2.43 36.23 13.89
N LYS A 195 2.87 34.98 14.00
CA LYS A 195 3.31 34.17 12.87
C LYS A 195 2.23 33.16 12.50
N VAL A 196 2.24 32.69 11.26
CA VAL A 196 1.24 31.73 10.76
C VAL A 196 1.87 30.36 10.58
N VAL A 197 1.23 29.32 11.13
CA VAL A 197 1.62 27.93 10.87
C VAL A 197 0.67 27.39 9.80
N GLN A 198 1.14 27.33 8.55
CA GLN A 198 0.30 26.87 7.44
C GLN A 198 0.33 25.34 7.36
N MET A 199 -0.80 24.69 7.63
CA MET A 199 -0.98 23.24 7.54
C MET A 199 -1.84 22.92 6.32
N ILE A 200 -1.20 22.50 5.23
CA ILE A 200 -1.85 22.27 3.95
C ILE A 200 -1.92 20.77 3.66
N ASP A 201 -3.11 20.19 3.77
CA ASP A 201 -3.34 18.76 3.70
C ASP A 201 -3.71 18.32 2.26
N GLU A 202 -3.17 17.17 1.84
CA GLU A 202 -3.32 16.58 0.50
C GLU A 202 -2.89 17.52 -0.64
N PHE A 203 -1.67 18.06 -0.53
CA PHE A 203 -1.09 19.08 -1.41
C PHE A 203 -1.09 18.72 -2.90
N GLN A 204 -0.97 17.43 -3.25
CA GLN A 204 -0.98 16.98 -4.65
C GLN A 204 -2.25 17.42 -5.40
N TYR A 205 -3.36 17.60 -4.69
CA TYR A 205 -4.64 18.00 -5.28
C TYR A 205 -4.66 19.45 -5.76
N LEU A 206 -3.70 20.29 -5.35
CA LEU A 206 -3.50 21.62 -5.92
C LEU A 206 -3.27 21.53 -7.43
N ASN A 207 -2.29 20.73 -7.85
CA ASN A 207 -1.97 20.58 -9.27
C ASN A 207 -2.99 19.72 -10.02
N MET A 208 -3.59 18.73 -9.36
CA MET A 208 -4.54 17.83 -10.02
C MET A 208 -5.89 18.48 -10.34
N TYR A 209 -6.34 19.42 -9.50
CA TYR A 209 -7.73 19.89 -9.53
C TYR A 209 -7.92 21.41 -9.53
N THR A 210 -6.85 22.20 -9.50
CA THR A 210 -6.96 23.66 -9.64
C THR A 210 -6.63 24.07 -11.07
N ASP A 211 -7.63 24.58 -11.78
CA ASP A 211 -7.48 25.18 -13.09
C ASP A 211 -6.88 26.59 -12.95
N ALA A 212 -5.59 26.68 -13.25
CA ALA A 212 -4.81 27.92 -13.27
C ALA A 212 -4.54 28.40 -14.71
N GLY A 213 -5.44 28.10 -15.66
CA GLY A 213 -5.35 28.60 -17.01
C GLY A 213 -4.20 27.96 -17.78
N VAL A 214 -3.25 28.76 -18.27
CA VAL A 214 -2.09 28.26 -19.04
C VAL A 214 -1.07 27.55 -18.14
N GLU A 215 -1.05 27.85 -16.84
CA GLU A 215 -0.14 27.22 -15.89
C GLU A 215 -0.69 25.85 -15.44
N ASP A 216 0.01 24.78 -15.80
CA ASP A 216 -0.37 23.39 -15.51
C ASP A 216 0.19 22.88 -14.16
N LYS A 217 0.98 23.72 -13.46
CA LYS A 217 1.55 23.48 -12.13
C LYS A 217 1.27 24.65 -11.17
N PRO A 218 0.03 24.82 -10.72
CA PRO A 218 -0.36 25.85 -9.73
C PRO A 218 0.53 25.90 -8.47
N CYS A 219 1.17 24.79 -8.08
CA CYS A 219 2.10 24.75 -6.96
C CYS A 219 3.27 25.75 -7.06
N LYS A 220 3.65 26.18 -8.27
CA LYS A 220 4.68 27.22 -8.51
C LYS A 220 4.34 28.54 -7.81
N ALA A 221 3.08 28.80 -7.49
CA ALA A 221 2.67 29.96 -6.70
C ALA A 221 3.34 30.01 -5.31
N TYR A 222 3.77 28.86 -4.78
CA TYR A 222 4.50 28.77 -3.51
C TYR A 222 6.00 29.03 -3.61
N MET A 223 6.57 29.32 -4.79
CA MET A 223 8.03 29.51 -4.96
C MET A 223 8.64 30.51 -3.97
N SER A 224 8.01 31.67 -3.76
CA SER A 224 8.49 32.64 -2.76
C SER A 224 7.94 32.37 -1.35
N ASN A 225 6.71 31.88 -1.26
CA ASN A 225 6.01 31.70 0.01
C ASN A 225 6.61 30.55 0.85
N ALA A 226 7.11 29.49 0.21
CA ALA A 226 7.73 28.36 0.89
C ALA A 226 9.05 28.69 1.61
N GLU A 227 9.71 29.79 1.25
CA GLU A 227 10.96 30.23 1.88
C GLU A 227 10.73 31.08 3.13
N MET A 228 9.49 31.55 3.34
CA MET A 228 9.14 32.53 4.37
C MET A 228 9.11 31.91 5.76
N LYS A 229 9.82 32.56 6.69
CA LYS A 229 9.97 32.11 8.07
C LYS A 229 8.84 32.52 9.00
N VAL A 230 8.12 33.57 8.61
CA VAL A 230 6.97 34.13 9.35
C VAL A 230 5.67 33.38 9.06
N ALA A 231 5.64 32.61 7.97
CA ALA A 231 4.49 31.80 7.56
C ALA A 231 4.94 30.52 6.84
N PRO A 232 5.75 29.64 7.48
CA PRO A 232 6.22 28.44 6.81
C PRO A 232 5.10 27.41 6.64
N LEU A 233 5.29 26.51 5.67
CA LEU A 233 4.32 25.49 5.31
C LEU A 233 4.68 24.13 5.91
N LEU A 234 3.69 23.45 6.45
CA LEU A 234 3.65 22.02 6.68
C LEU A 234 2.66 21.43 5.68
N ILE A 235 3.18 20.84 4.61
CA ILE A 235 2.34 20.20 3.59
C ILE A 235 2.29 18.69 3.82
N THR A 236 1.18 18.05 3.48
CA THR A 236 1.09 16.59 3.41
C THR A 236 0.79 16.14 1.99
N GLY A 237 1.12 14.87 1.70
CA GLY A 237 0.71 14.24 0.45
C GLY A 237 0.60 12.73 0.61
N SER A 238 -0.45 12.14 0.04
CA SER A 238 -0.67 10.70 0.08
C SER A 238 -0.21 9.94 -1.17
N LEU A 239 0.10 10.67 -2.25
CA LEU A 239 0.83 10.23 -3.43
C LEU A 239 2.27 10.77 -3.33
N MET A 240 3.10 10.08 -2.57
CA MET A 240 4.42 10.58 -2.15
C MET A 240 5.34 10.80 -3.35
N GLY A 241 5.41 9.82 -4.26
CA GLY A 241 6.18 9.94 -5.49
C GLY A 241 5.75 11.14 -6.34
N VAL A 242 4.44 11.39 -6.45
CA VAL A 242 3.90 12.55 -7.17
C VAL A 242 4.32 13.87 -6.50
N VAL A 243 4.10 14.01 -5.19
CA VAL A 243 4.46 15.25 -4.49
C VAL A 243 5.97 15.48 -4.48
N SER A 244 6.77 14.45 -4.24
CA SER A 244 8.24 14.57 -4.24
C SER A 244 8.76 15.00 -5.61
N GLU A 245 8.24 14.44 -6.71
CA GLU A 245 8.56 14.87 -8.07
C GLU A 245 8.18 16.34 -8.31
N GLU A 246 6.99 16.76 -7.87
CA GLU A 246 6.54 18.16 -8.00
C GLU A 246 7.42 19.13 -7.21
N LEU A 247 7.81 18.76 -5.98
CA LEU A 247 8.72 19.56 -5.16
C LEU A 247 10.11 19.64 -5.80
N MET A 248 10.63 18.53 -6.33
CA MET A 248 11.93 18.49 -6.99
C MET A 248 11.97 19.36 -8.25
N LEU A 249 10.93 19.30 -9.09
CA LEU A 249 10.90 20.00 -10.38
C LEU A 249 10.53 21.48 -10.24
N TRP A 250 9.56 21.81 -9.38
CA TRP A 250 8.93 23.13 -9.36
C TRP A 250 9.21 23.94 -8.10
N LEU A 251 9.55 23.29 -6.99
CA LEU A 251 9.86 23.95 -5.72
C LEU A 251 11.21 23.47 -5.13
N PRO A 252 12.29 23.38 -5.95
CA PRO A 252 13.53 22.73 -5.54
C PRO A 252 14.13 23.41 -4.32
N HIS A 253 14.59 22.60 -3.37
CA HIS A 253 15.25 23.01 -2.13
C HIS A 253 14.43 23.92 -1.20
N ARG A 254 13.12 24.07 -1.40
CA ARG A 254 12.26 24.92 -0.56
C ARG A 254 11.61 24.20 0.61
N PHE A 255 11.44 22.89 0.46
CA PHE A 255 10.88 22.02 1.48
C PHE A 255 11.94 21.05 1.98
N ASP A 256 11.97 20.83 3.29
CA ASP A 256 12.62 19.66 3.86
C ASP A 256 11.60 18.50 3.82
N GLU A 257 11.95 17.40 3.15
CA GLU A 257 11.07 16.23 3.00
C GLU A 257 11.26 15.24 4.14
N PHE A 258 10.16 14.89 4.80
CA PHE A 258 10.12 13.91 5.89
C PHE A 258 9.10 12.82 5.55
N ILE A 259 9.58 11.59 5.49
CA ILE A 259 8.71 10.43 5.30
C ILE A 259 8.11 10.04 6.65
N VAL A 260 6.78 10.07 6.74
CA VAL A 260 6.05 9.64 7.94
C VAL A 260 6.23 8.14 8.10
N PRO A 261 6.88 7.69 9.19
CA PRO A 261 7.12 6.27 9.36
C PRO A 261 5.82 5.54 9.70
N LYS A 262 5.89 4.21 9.63
CA LYS A 262 4.94 3.33 10.29
C LYS A 262 4.82 3.69 11.76
N MET A 263 3.65 3.42 12.35
CA MET A 263 3.50 3.62 13.78
C MET A 263 4.46 2.69 14.51
N ASP A 264 5.03 3.20 15.61
CA ASP A 264 5.85 2.39 16.50
C ASP A 264 5.07 1.13 16.90
N THR A 265 5.76 -0.02 16.94
CA THR A 265 5.11 -1.31 17.19
C THR A 265 4.35 -1.33 18.51
N GLN A 266 4.91 -0.73 19.57
CA GLN A 266 4.28 -0.70 20.88
C GLN A 266 3.08 0.25 20.89
N GLU A 267 3.18 1.41 20.24
CA GLU A 267 2.05 2.32 20.03
C GLU A 267 0.93 1.65 19.24
N ALA A 268 1.26 0.92 18.16
CA ALA A 268 0.31 0.21 17.32
C ALA A 268 -0.39 -0.94 18.07
N MET A 269 0.33 -1.68 18.91
CA MET A 269 -0.26 -2.68 19.80
C MET A 269 -1.23 -2.06 20.80
N ASN A 270 -0.85 -0.94 21.43
CA ASN A 270 -1.73 -0.20 22.34
C ASN A 270 -2.98 0.32 21.62
N MET A 271 -2.81 0.86 20.42
CA MET A 271 -3.93 1.30 19.57
C MET A 271 -4.88 0.13 19.28
N THR A 272 -4.33 -1.04 18.90
CA THR A 272 -5.10 -2.24 18.55
C THR A 272 -5.92 -2.74 19.74
N LEU A 273 -5.33 -2.79 20.94
CA LEU A 273 -6.03 -3.18 22.17
C LEU A 273 -7.14 -2.18 22.55
N ASN A 274 -6.89 -0.88 22.42
CA ASN A 274 -7.88 0.15 22.73
C ASN A 274 -9.06 0.12 21.75
N TYR A 275 -8.80 0.07 20.44
CA TYR A 275 -9.84 -0.02 19.44
C TYR A 275 -10.56 -1.36 19.46
N GLY A 276 -9.87 -2.45 19.81
CA GLY A 276 -10.48 -3.75 20.07
C GLY A 276 -11.60 -3.64 21.11
N LYS A 277 -11.34 -2.97 22.23
CA LYS A 277 -12.37 -2.72 23.27
C LYS A 277 -13.51 -1.83 22.75
N ILE A 278 -13.20 -0.78 21.99
CA ILE A 278 -14.21 0.14 21.44
C ILE A 278 -15.19 -0.61 20.51
N TYR A 279 -14.67 -1.51 19.67
CA TYR A 279 -15.48 -2.30 18.74
C TYR A 279 -15.94 -3.65 19.31
N SER A 280 -15.79 -3.87 20.62
CA SER A 280 -16.24 -5.09 21.33
C SER A 280 -15.57 -6.39 20.86
N HIS A 281 -14.31 -6.32 20.43
CA HIS A 281 -13.45 -7.48 20.19
C HIS A 281 -12.78 -7.99 21.47
N CYS A 282 -12.45 -9.28 21.51
CA CYS A 282 -11.68 -9.90 22.60
C CYS A 282 -10.21 -10.04 22.18
N ILE A 283 -9.49 -8.92 22.12
CA ILE A 283 -8.09 -8.89 21.64
C ILE A 283 -7.13 -9.08 22.81
N THR A 284 -6.35 -10.16 22.76
CA THR A 284 -5.20 -10.39 23.63
C THR A 284 -3.95 -9.69 23.08
N PRO A 285 -2.87 -9.49 23.87
CA PRO A 285 -1.61 -8.93 23.36
C PRO A 285 -1.02 -9.71 22.18
N GLU A 286 -1.20 -11.03 22.15
CA GLU A 286 -0.75 -11.86 21.03
C GLU A 286 -1.55 -11.60 19.75
N ILE A 287 -2.88 -11.52 19.84
CA ILE A 287 -3.74 -11.16 18.71
C ILE A 287 -3.41 -9.74 18.23
N ALA A 288 -3.17 -8.81 19.16
CA ALA A 288 -2.77 -7.45 18.82
C ALA A 288 -1.44 -7.42 18.06
N SER A 289 -0.43 -8.16 18.53
CA SER A 289 0.86 -8.29 17.84
C SER A 289 0.69 -8.87 16.43
N TYR A 290 -0.16 -9.89 16.27
CA TYR A 290 -0.47 -10.47 14.97
C TYR A 290 -1.14 -9.47 14.02
N ILE A 291 -2.17 -8.75 14.48
CA ILE A 291 -2.87 -7.72 13.70
C ILE A 291 -1.88 -6.62 13.27
N VAL A 292 -1.05 -6.15 14.20
CA VAL A 292 -0.01 -5.15 13.96
C VAL A 292 0.97 -5.65 12.87
N HIS A 293 1.38 -6.91 12.94
CA HIS A 293 2.23 -7.54 11.93
C HIS A 293 1.58 -7.61 10.53
N ILE A 294 0.36 -8.15 10.40
CA ILE A 294 -0.31 -8.32 9.09
C ILE A 294 -0.72 -6.97 8.48
N THR A 295 -0.89 -5.93 9.29
CA THR A 295 -1.18 -4.56 8.86
C THR A 295 0.05 -3.68 8.71
N SER A 296 1.25 -4.22 8.95
CA SER A 296 2.51 -3.49 8.87
C SER A 296 2.54 -2.23 9.77
N ASN A 297 1.87 -2.29 10.92
CA ASN A 297 1.71 -1.18 11.87
C ASN A 297 1.08 0.09 11.25
N ILE A 298 0.31 -0.04 10.16
CA ILE A 298 -0.32 1.12 9.52
C ILE A 298 -1.64 1.40 10.25
N PRO A 299 -1.79 2.56 10.93
CA PRO A 299 -2.92 2.83 11.82
C PRO A 299 -4.29 2.64 11.16
N GLY A 300 -4.49 3.19 9.97
CA GLY A 300 -5.79 3.05 9.29
C GLY A 300 -6.05 1.63 8.80
N ARG A 301 -5.03 0.79 8.54
CA ARG A 301 -5.22 -0.64 8.23
C ARG A 301 -5.68 -1.41 9.46
N ILE A 302 -5.13 -1.10 10.63
CA ILE A 302 -5.59 -1.64 11.92
C ILE A 302 -7.07 -1.27 12.12
N ILE A 303 -7.43 0.00 11.92
CA ILE A 303 -8.84 0.43 12.02
C ILE A 303 -9.71 -0.27 10.99
N ASP A 304 -9.26 -0.42 9.74
CA ASP A 304 -10.01 -1.11 8.71
C ASP A 304 -10.26 -2.56 9.11
N ILE A 305 -9.31 -3.28 9.74
CA ILE A 305 -9.50 -4.64 10.26
C ILE A 305 -10.47 -4.68 11.45
N LEU A 306 -10.41 -3.73 12.38
CA LEU A 306 -11.25 -3.75 13.59
C LEU A 306 -12.65 -3.16 13.38
N SER A 307 -12.86 -2.37 12.33
CA SER A 307 -14.15 -1.71 12.13
C SER A 307 -15.24 -2.74 11.79
N PRO A 308 -16.41 -2.70 12.45
CA PRO A 308 -17.49 -3.64 12.21
C PRO A 308 -18.09 -3.42 10.82
N LYS A 309 -18.29 -4.52 10.09
CA LYS A 309 -18.96 -4.54 8.78
C LYS A 309 -19.85 -5.77 8.69
N PHE A 310 -20.92 -5.69 7.91
CA PHE A 310 -21.81 -6.82 7.69
C PHE A 310 -21.02 -7.99 7.07
N GLY A 311 -21.10 -9.17 7.69
CA GLY A 311 -20.38 -10.37 7.26
C GLY A 311 -18.90 -10.44 7.68
N LYS A 312 -18.40 -9.46 8.45
CA LYS A 312 -17.03 -9.49 8.98
C LYS A 312 -17.03 -10.04 10.41
N PRO A 313 -16.12 -10.98 10.76
CA PRO A 313 -16.13 -11.62 12.08
C PRO A 313 -15.71 -10.69 13.21
N LEU A 314 -16.20 -10.98 14.42
CA LEU A 314 -15.62 -10.43 15.65
C LEU A 314 -14.33 -11.18 15.96
N ILE A 315 -13.26 -10.43 16.20
CA ILE A 315 -11.95 -11.01 16.46
C ILE A 315 -11.82 -11.46 17.91
N THR A 316 -11.67 -12.76 18.10
CA THR A 316 -11.38 -13.42 19.39
C THR A 316 -10.14 -14.33 19.32
N SER A 317 -9.64 -14.59 18.11
CA SER A 317 -8.50 -15.44 17.82
C SER A 317 -7.68 -14.92 16.62
N ILE A 318 -6.49 -15.49 16.38
CA ILE A 318 -5.69 -15.22 15.18
C ILE A 318 -6.45 -15.61 13.91
N VAL A 319 -7.22 -16.71 13.94
CA VAL A 319 -8.01 -17.17 12.80
C VAL A 319 -9.08 -16.15 12.43
N ASP A 320 -9.76 -15.55 13.42
CA ASP A 320 -10.74 -14.49 13.15
C ASP A 320 -10.08 -13.24 12.56
N ALA A 321 -8.85 -12.91 12.98
CA ALA A 321 -8.08 -11.80 12.42
C ALA A 321 -7.73 -12.03 10.95
N ASP A 322 -7.38 -13.26 10.57
CA ASP A 322 -7.16 -13.63 9.16
C ASP A 322 -8.45 -13.56 8.35
N GLN A 323 -9.57 -14.04 8.88
CA GLN A 323 -10.88 -13.94 8.21
C GLN A 323 -11.30 -12.47 8.04
N ALA A 324 -11.03 -11.62 9.04
CA ALA A 324 -11.26 -10.19 8.95
C ALA A 324 -10.37 -9.53 7.89
N LEU A 325 -9.10 -9.93 7.78
CA LEU A 325 -8.19 -9.46 6.73
C LEU A 325 -8.67 -9.93 5.35
N GLU A 326 -9.06 -11.20 5.22
CA GLU A 326 -9.58 -11.78 3.98
C GLU A 326 -10.82 -11.00 3.48
N PHE A 327 -11.74 -10.69 4.38
CA PHE A 327 -12.88 -9.82 4.09
C PHE A 327 -12.40 -8.46 3.54
N GLU A 328 -11.44 -7.82 4.21
CA GLU A 328 -10.97 -6.49 3.85
C GLU A 328 -10.27 -6.44 2.49
N VAL A 329 -9.47 -7.45 2.15
CA VAL A 329 -8.76 -7.53 0.85
C VAL A 329 -9.62 -8.10 -0.28
N GLY A 330 -10.67 -8.85 0.05
CA GLY A 330 -11.61 -9.42 -0.92
C GLY A 330 -12.73 -8.45 -1.33
N GLN A 331 -13.29 -7.70 -0.38
CA GLN A 331 -14.43 -6.81 -0.62
C GLN A 331 -14.50 -5.56 0.27
N GLY A 332 -13.62 -5.41 1.25
CA GLY A 332 -13.64 -4.29 2.19
C GLY A 332 -12.92 -3.02 1.73
N THR A 333 -12.51 -2.20 2.69
CA THR A 333 -11.90 -0.88 2.46
C THR A 333 -10.47 -1.04 1.95
N ILE A 334 -9.71 -1.99 2.52
CA ILE A 334 -8.32 -2.23 2.12
C ILE A 334 -8.21 -2.53 0.63
N LYS A 335 -9.12 -3.36 0.11
CA LYS A 335 -9.24 -3.61 -1.33
C LYS A 335 -9.45 -2.33 -2.13
N LYS A 336 -10.44 -1.52 -1.75
CA LYS A 336 -10.82 -0.30 -2.49
C LYS A 336 -9.66 0.68 -2.55
N ASP A 337 -9.01 0.92 -1.40
CA ASP A 337 -7.84 1.79 -1.33
C ASP A 337 -6.73 1.33 -2.28
N TRP A 338 -6.38 0.03 -2.27
CA TRP A 338 -5.35 -0.49 -3.17
C TRP A 338 -5.75 -0.41 -4.63
N ASN A 339 -7.01 -0.67 -4.94
CA ASN A 339 -7.51 -0.60 -6.31
C ASN A 339 -7.42 0.81 -6.89
N GLU A 340 -7.55 1.86 -6.08
CA GLU A 340 -7.34 3.23 -6.55
C GLU A 340 -5.89 3.46 -6.99
N TYR A 341 -4.90 3.08 -6.17
CA TYR A 341 -3.48 3.19 -6.55
C TYR A 341 -3.13 2.32 -7.76
N LEU A 342 -3.60 1.06 -7.75
CA LEU A 342 -3.39 0.14 -8.87
C LEU A 342 -3.99 0.70 -10.15
N PHE A 343 -5.20 1.29 -10.10
CA PHE A 343 -5.84 1.89 -11.26
C PHE A 343 -5.08 3.11 -11.80
N MET A 344 -4.49 3.92 -10.92
CA MET A 344 -3.68 5.09 -11.32
C MET A 344 -2.36 4.70 -12.00
N ALA A 345 -1.70 3.63 -11.52
CA ALA A 345 -0.42 3.17 -12.05
C ALA A 345 -0.55 2.25 -13.27
N MET A 346 -1.57 1.38 -13.26
CA MET A 346 -2.08 0.66 -14.43
C MET A 346 -2.84 1.73 -15.26
N LYS A 347 -3.79 1.52 -16.16
CA LYS A 347 -4.15 2.55 -17.19
C LYS A 347 -2.99 2.99 -18.13
N ALA A 348 -1.73 3.10 -17.67
CA ALA A 348 -0.52 3.08 -18.49
C ALA A 348 -0.25 1.65 -19.01
N VAL A 349 0.23 1.52 -20.25
CA VAL A 349 0.23 0.27 -21.03
C VAL A 349 0.95 -0.90 -20.32
N ASN A 350 0.39 -2.12 -20.43
CA ASN A 350 0.87 -3.43 -19.96
C ASN A 350 0.70 -3.81 -18.46
N HIS A 351 -0.56 -4.06 -18.06
CA HIS A 351 -0.92 -4.36 -16.66
C HIS A 351 -0.46 -5.72 -16.12
N VAL A 352 -0.11 -6.70 -16.96
CA VAL A 352 0.22 -8.06 -16.50
C VAL A 352 1.61 -8.10 -15.87
N ASN A 353 2.61 -7.54 -16.54
CA ASN A 353 3.99 -7.51 -16.04
C ASN A 353 4.10 -6.63 -14.79
N MET A 354 3.47 -5.45 -14.78
CA MET A 354 3.40 -4.58 -13.61
C MET A 354 2.83 -5.30 -12.37
N ARG A 355 1.77 -6.10 -12.52
CA ARG A 355 1.20 -6.91 -11.42
C ARG A 355 2.18 -7.98 -10.93
N ARG A 356 2.81 -8.70 -11.86
CA ARG A 356 3.80 -9.76 -11.53
C ARG A 356 5.01 -9.18 -10.79
N MET A 357 5.54 -8.04 -11.27
CA MET A 357 6.64 -7.33 -10.62
C MET A 357 6.25 -6.84 -9.22
N THR A 358 5.10 -6.18 -9.09
CA THR A 358 4.62 -5.66 -7.80
C THR A 358 4.44 -6.80 -6.80
N TYR A 359 3.81 -7.91 -7.21
CA TYR A 359 3.63 -9.07 -6.34
C TYR A 359 4.96 -9.71 -5.94
N PHE A 360 5.88 -9.90 -6.89
CA PHE A 360 7.21 -10.45 -6.63
C PHE A 360 7.94 -9.61 -5.59
N LEU A 361 8.01 -8.30 -5.81
CA LEU A 361 8.68 -7.37 -4.92
C LEU A 361 8.04 -7.38 -3.51
N CYS A 362 6.71 -7.38 -3.41
CA CYS A 362 6.02 -7.45 -2.11
C CYS A 362 6.20 -8.80 -1.40
N LYS A 363 6.33 -9.90 -2.15
CA LYS A 363 6.58 -11.23 -1.61
C LYS A 363 8.01 -11.36 -1.05
N HIS A 364 8.95 -10.67 -1.67
CA HIS A 364 10.35 -10.59 -1.27
C HIS A 364 10.61 -9.34 -0.41
N GLU A 365 9.72 -9.09 0.57
CA GLU A 365 9.81 -7.93 1.45
C GLU A 365 11.19 -7.84 2.12
N GLY A 366 11.81 -6.66 2.05
CA GLY A 366 13.15 -6.40 2.59
C GLY A 366 14.30 -6.71 1.63
N GLU A 367 14.04 -7.33 0.48
CA GLU A 367 15.01 -7.54 -0.59
C GLU A 367 14.89 -6.46 -1.67
N TRP A 368 16.01 -6.17 -2.34
CA TRP A 368 16.13 -5.08 -3.32
C TRP A 368 16.80 -5.61 -4.59
N TYR A 369 16.20 -5.34 -5.73
CA TYR A 369 16.57 -5.94 -7.00
C TYR A 369 16.93 -4.88 -8.04
N TYR A 370 17.97 -5.10 -8.84
CA TYR A 370 18.16 -4.31 -10.06
C TYR A 370 17.13 -4.72 -11.11
N PRO A 371 16.77 -3.84 -12.07
CA PRO A 371 15.85 -4.19 -13.16
C PRO A 371 16.24 -5.48 -13.91
N ARG A 372 17.54 -5.71 -14.13
CA ARG A 372 18.04 -6.93 -14.80
C ARG A 372 17.74 -8.20 -13.99
N ASP A 373 17.87 -8.13 -12.67
CA ASP A 373 17.59 -9.25 -11.78
C ASP A 373 16.10 -9.57 -11.76
N LEU A 374 15.24 -8.54 -11.76
CA LEU A 374 13.78 -8.70 -11.86
C LEU A 374 13.37 -9.35 -13.19
N LYS A 375 13.92 -8.85 -14.30
CA LYS A 375 13.69 -9.40 -15.63
C LYS A 375 14.04 -10.88 -15.71
N SER A 376 15.18 -11.28 -15.13
CA SER A 376 15.63 -12.67 -15.08
C SER A 376 14.77 -13.52 -14.14
N ALA A 377 14.47 -13.03 -12.93
CA ALA A 377 13.71 -13.77 -11.93
C ALA A 377 12.25 -14.05 -12.36
N LEU A 378 11.68 -13.14 -13.14
CA LEU A 378 10.29 -13.23 -13.62
C LEU A 378 10.17 -13.69 -15.07
N SER A 379 11.28 -13.92 -15.77
CA SER A 379 11.31 -14.21 -17.21
C SER A 379 10.45 -13.22 -18.01
N LEU A 380 10.68 -11.91 -17.80
CA LEU A 380 9.89 -10.86 -18.46
C LEU A 380 10.36 -10.66 -19.90
N GLU A 381 9.45 -10.81 -20.86
CA GLU A 381 9.66 -10.47 -22.27
C GLU A 381 9.44 -8.97 -22.51
N LEU A 382 10.26 -8.14 -21.86
CA LEU A 382 10.28 -6.69 -22.01
C LEU A 382 11.69 -6.24 -22.37
N ASP A 383 11.83 -5.21 -23.21
CA ASP A 383 13.12 -4.52 -23.34
C ASP A 383 13.42 -3.69 -22.09
N ASP A 384 14.68 -3.28 -21.95
CA ASP A 384 15.17 -2.62 -20.75
C ASP A 384 14.57 -1.21 -20.55
N ASN A 385 14.14 -0.52 -21.61
CA ASN A 385 13.54 0.81 -21.49
C ASN A 385 12.11 0.70 -20.98
N THR A 386 11.28 -0.17 -21.59
CA THR A 386 9.91 -0.40 -21.12
C THR A 386 9.88 -0.91 -19.68
N LEU A 387 10.81 -1.79 -19.29
CA LEU A 387 10.91 -2.23 -17.91
C LEU A 387 11.17 -1.07 -16.93
N ARG A 388 12.03 -0.12 -17.30
CA ARG A 388 12.32 1.05 -16.46
C ARG A 388 11.13 2.00 -16.37
N GLU A 389 10.45 2.27 -17.49
CA GLU A 389 9.23 3.08 -17.52
C GLU A 389 8.13 2.47 -16.63
N GLU A 390 7.92 1.15 -16.71
CA GLU A 390 6.96 0.43 -15.85
C GLU A 390 7.35 0.52 -14.36
N LEU A 391 8.63 0.35 -14.02
CA LEU A 391 9.12 0.46 -12.64
C LEU A 391 9.05 1.89 -12.10
N GLU A 392 9.34 2.90 -12.93
CA GLU A 392 9.19 4.31 -12.57
C GLU A 392 7.73 4.68 -12.30
N LEU A 393 6.79 4.19 -13.11
CA LEU A 393 5.36 4.37 -12.87
C LEU A 393 4.91 3.70 -11.57
N LEU A 394 5.31 2.45 -11.35
CA LEU A 394 5.03 1.74 -10.09
C LEU A 394 5.59 2.51 -8.89
N HIS A 395 6.80 3.06 -9.00
CA HIS A 395 7.40 3.84 -7.92
C HIS A 395 6.67 5.17 -7.70
N LYS A 396 6.36 5.90 -8.77
CA LYS A 396 5.68 7.21 -8.73
C LYS A 396 4.31 7.15 -8.03
N TYR A 397 3.57 6.06 -8.23
CA TYR A 397 2.29 5.82 -7.56
C TYR A 397 2.43 5.00 -6.28
N ASP A 398 3.62 5.01 -5.69
CA ASP A 398 3.97 4.39 -4.43
C ASP A 398 3.66 2.89 -4.36
N LEU A 399 3.61 2.13 -5.45
CA LEU A 399 3.35 0.68 -5.46
C LEU A 399 4.60 -0.18 -5.26
N ILE A 400 5.78 0.41 -5.45
CA ILE A 400 7.11 -0.14 -5.14
C ILE A 400 8.01 0.95 -4.57
N GLU A 401 9.12 0.55 -3.97
CA GLU A 401 10.13 1.47 -3.44
C GLU A 401 11.39 1.46 -4.28
N LEU A 402 12.12 2.57 -4.30
CA LEU A 402 13.40 2.74 -5.00
C LEU A 402 14.48 3.16 -4.01
N ARG A 403 15.60 2.44 -4.00
CA ARG A 403 16.79 2.77 -3.21
C ARG A 403 18.05 2.37 -3.96
N ASP A 404 18.97 3.32 -4.13
CA ASP A 404 20.29 3.07 -4.74
C ASP A 404 20.20 2.37 -6.12
N GLY A 405 19.19 2.75 -6.93
CA GLY A 405 18.94 2.16 -8.25
C GLY A 405 18.32 0.76 -8.24
N ARG A 406 17.88 0.28 -7.08
CA ARG A 406 17.22 -1.02 -6.88
C ARG A 406 15.77 -0.83 -6.43
N TYR A 407 14.93 -1.76 -6.81
CA TYR A 407 13.50 -1.74 -6.49
C TYR A 407 13.16 -2.79 -5.43
N GLY A 408 12.31 -2.40 -4.50
CA GLY A 408 11.81 -3.21 -3.39
C GLY A 408 10.29 -3.21 -3.34
N GLY A 409 9.71 -4.23 -2.71
CA GLY A 409 8.28 -4.25 -2.43
C GLY A 409 7.92 -3.17 -1.42
N VAL A 410 6.72 -2.59 -1.55
CA VAL A 410 6.31 -1.63 -0.52
C VAL A 410 6.05 -2.35 0.77
N PHE A 411 6.48 -1.70 1.84
CA PHE A 411 6.29 -2.14 3.21
C PHE A 411 4.81 -2.02 3.71
N ASP A 412 3.79 -2.32 2.90
CA ASP A 412 2.41 -2.62 3.34
C ASP A 412 2.00 -4.01 2.84
N ARG A 413 2.05 -5.00 3.74
CA ARG A 413 1.73 -6.41 3.45
C ARG A 413 0.32 -6.63 2.94
N THR A 414 -0.61 -5.69 3.16
CA THR A 414 -1.98 -5.82 2.65
C THR A 414 -2.04 -5.69 1.12
N LEU A 415 -1.09 -5.02 0.47
CA LEU A 415 -1.00 -4.97 -0.99
C LEU A 415 -0.75 -6.35 -1.58
N LYS A 416 0.23 -7.09 -1.04
CA LYS A 416 0.50 -8.50 -1.40
C LYS A 416 -0.79 -9.32 -1.34
N LYS A 417 -1.56 -9.19 -0.26
CA LYS A 417 -2.81 -9.93 -0.06
C LYS A 417 -3.92 -9.51 -1.03
N VAL A 418 -4.04 -8.22 -1.36
CA VAL A 418 -4.94 -7.74 -2.40
C VAL A 418 -4.59 -8.32 -3.77
N LEU A 419 -3.30 -8.30 -4.14
CA LEU A 419 -2.83 -8.89 -5.39
C LEU A 419 -3.12 -10.39 -5.45
N MET A 420 -2.87 -11.12 -4.35
CA MET A 420 -3.18 -12.55 -4.25
C MET A 420 -4.67 -12.83 -4.47
N LYS A 421 -5.56 -12.09 -3.80
CA LYS A 421 -7.02 -12.35 -3.86
C LYS A 421 -7.64 -11.92 -5.18
N GLN A 422 -7.12 -10.88 -5.84
CA GLN A 422 -7.70 -10.36 -7.09
C GLN A 422 -7.10 -10.94 -8.35
N TYR A 423 -5.82 -11.32 -8.31
CA TYR A 423 -5.05 -11.69 -9.50
C TYR A 423 -4.36 -13.05 -9.31
N GLY A 424 -4.94 -13.92 -8.49
CA GLY A 424 -4.37 -15.24 -8.21
C GLY A 424 -4.19 -16.09 -9.47
N ASP A 425 -5.07 -15.93 -10.45
CA ASP A 425 -4.96 -16.52 -11.80
C ASP A 425 -3.70 -16.03 -12.54
N ILE A 426 -3.48 -14.72 -12.60
CA ILE A 426 -2.31 -14.10 -13.26
C ILE A 426 -1.00 -14.46 -12.54
N LEU A 427 -1.08 -14.63 -11.22
CA LEU A 427 0.08 -14.88 -10.35
C LEU A 427 0.39 -16.38 -10.18
N GLY A 428 -0.41 -17.27 -10.76
CA GLY A 428 -0.22 -18.70 -10.65
C GLY A 428 -0.39 -19.21 -9.21
N LEU A 429 -1.44 -18.75 -8.52
CA LEU A 429 -1.76 -19.15 -7.14
C LEU A 429 -2.75 -20.34 -7.12
N PRO A 430 -2.64 -21.24 -6.12
CA PRO A 430 -3.50 -22.42 -6.03
C PRO A 430 -4.95 -22.01 -5.84
N GLU A 431 -5.80 -22.27 -6.84
CA GLU A 431 -7.24 -21.96 -6.78
C GLU A 431 -7.95 -22.88 -5.77
N LYS A 432 -7.65 -24.18 -5.84
CA LYS A 432 -8.04 -25.16 -4.81
C LYS A 432 -7.16 -24.91 -3.59
N ASP A 433 -7.78 -24.73 -2.42
CA ASP A 433 -7.09 -24.47 -1.14
C ASP A 433 -6.45 -23.07 -1.01
N PHE A 434 -6.85 -22.10 -1.84
CA PHE A 434 -6.37 -20.71 -1.77
C PHE A 434 -6.47 -20.12 -0.36
N ASP A 435 -7.57 -20.36 0.34
CA ASP A 435 -7.78 -19.77 1.67
C ASP A 435 -6.79 -20.32 2.71
N ALA A 436 -6.42 -21.60 2.61
CA ALA A 436 -5.38 -22.19 3.45
C ALA A 436 -3.99 -21.62 3.08
N TYR A 437 -3.70 -21.49 1.78
CA TYR A 437 -2.47 -20.85 1.30
C TYR A 437 -2.34 -19.41 1.81
N PHE A 438 -3.42 -18.63 1.71
CA PHE A 438 -3.50 -17.24 2.13
C PHE A 438 -3.24 -17.07 3.63
N ARG A 439 -3.87 -17.91 4.47
CA ARG A 439 -3.65 -17.90 5.94
C ARG A 439 -2.24 -18.33 6.31
N ASN A 440 -1.76 -19.44 5.74
CA ASN A 440 -0.43 -19.97 6.03
C ASN A 440 0.66 -18.96 5.66
N ASP A 441 0.49 -18.21 4.58
CA ASP A 441 1.44 -17.15 4.17
C ASP A 441 1.56 -16.03 5.23
N SER A 442 0.46 -15.55 5.81
CA SER A 442 0.50 -14.53 6.88
C SER A 442 1.19 -15.06 8.14
N LEU A 443 0.79 -16.26 8.58
CA LEU A 443 1.29 -16.85 9.81
C LEU A 443 2.77 -17.25 9.70
N LEU A 444 3.20 -17.74 8.54
CA LEU A 444 4.60 -18.06 8.29
C LEU A 444 5.51 -16.83 8.39
N ASP A 445 5.12 -15.72 7.77
CA ASP A 445 5.90 -14.49 7.82
C ASP A 445 5.96 -13.94 9.25
N TYR A 446 4.86 -14.01 9.99
CA TYR A 446 4.81 -13.64 11.41
C TYR A 446 5.74 -14.49 12.27
N LEU A 447 5.68 -15.82 12.15
CA LEU A 447 6.51 -16.71 12.95
C LEU A 447 8.01 -16.57 12.63
N LYS A 448 8.37 -16.37 11.35
CA LYS A 448 9.77 -16.09 10.96
C LYS A 448 10.29 -14.82 11.63
N GLU A 449 9.49 -13.76 11.61
CA GLU A 449 9.87 -12.46 12.18
C GLU A 449 9.98 -12.55 13.72
N ARG A 450 9.00 -13.20 14.36
CA ARG A 450 8.99 -13.43 15.82
C ARG A 450 10.21 -14.25 16.27
N ILE A 451 10.62 -15.27 15.52
CA ILE A 451 11.85 -16.05 15.80
C ILE A 451 13.11 -15.20 15.65
N ARG A 452 13.16 -14.26 14.69
CA ARG A 452 14.33 -13.37 14.49
C ARG A 452 14.46 -12.31 15.58
N GLN A 453 13.35 -11.81 16.10
CA GLN A 453 13.32 -10.66 17.02
C GLN A 453 13.52 -11.03 18.49
N LEU A 454 13.33 -12.29 18.87
CA LEU A 454 13.37 -12.67 20.27
C LEU A 454 14.71 -13.32 20.67
N GLU A 455 15.26 -12.85 21.78
CA GLU A 455 16.05 -13.67 22.71
C GLU A 455 15.08 -14.65 23.42
N LEU A 456 14.55 -15.62 22.67
CA LEU A 456 13.63 -16.64 23.19
C LEU A 456 14.35 -17.57 24.18
N SER A 457 13.58 -18.09 25.15
CA SER A 457 13.98 -19.32 25.84
C SER A 457 14.06 -20.48 24.81
N LEU A 458 14.98 -21.43 25.03
CA LEU A 458 15.20 -22.55 24.08
C LEU A 458 13.89 -23.33 23.77
N GLU A 459 13.03 -23.52 24.77
CA GLU A 459 11.79 -24.29 24.66
C GLU A 459 10.72 -23.58 23.80
N GLU A 460 10.54 -22.27 23.97
CA GLU A 460 9.61 -21.49 23.15
C GLU A 460 10.13 -21.35 21.70
N ALA A 461 11.44 -21.22 21.52
CA ALA A 461 12.06 -21.21 20.19
C ALA A 461 11.86 -22.53 19.46
N ASP A 462 11.97 -23.67 20.15
CA ASP A 462 11.79 -24.99 19.55
C ASP A 462 10.34 -25.27 19.16
N ASN A 463 9.36 -24.84 19.99
CA ASN A 463 7.93 -24.93 19.65
C ASN A 463 7.54 -24.04 18.46
N LEU A 464 8.10 -22.82 18.36
CA LEU A 464 7.87 -21.96 17.20
C LEU A 464 8.52 -22.53 15.94
N ARG A 465 9.72 -23.09 16.04
CA ARG A 465 10.42 -23.74 14.92
C ARG A 465 9.70 -24.99 14.43
N SER A 466 9.12 -25.80 15.32
CA SER A 466 8.36 -26.99 14.93
C SER A 466 7.09 -26.59 14.18
N THR A 467 6.33 -25.62 14.70
CA THR A 467 5.14 -25.06 14.05
C THR A 467 5.47 -24.48 12.67
N LEU A 468 6.57 -23.72 12.59
CA LEU A 468 7.06 -23.15 11.32
C LEU A 468 7.40 -24.24 10.30
N ARG A 469 8.06 -25.34 10.70
CA ARG A 469 8.36 -26.45 9.78
C ARG A 469 7.11 -27.12 9.23
N VAL A 470 6.10 -27.34 10.07
CA VAL A 470 4.81 -27.93 9.65
C VAL A 470 4.13 -27.01 8.64
N LEU A 471 3.96 -25.73 8.99
CA LEU A 471 3.33 -24.74 8.10
C LEU A 471 4.10 -24.54 6.79
N GLN A 472 5.44 -24.59 6.82
CA GLN A 472 6.26 -24.53 5.60
C GLN A 472 6.06 -25.76 4.73
N GLY A 473 5.96 -26.95 5.33
CA GLY A 473 5.61 -28.18 4.64
C GLY A 473 4.25 -28.07 3.96
N ASP A 474 3.23 -27.65 4.68
CA ASP A 474 1.87 -27.47 4.17
C ASP A 474 1.81 -26.41 3.05
N HIS A 475 2.44 -25.25 3.25
CA HIS A 475 2.50 -24.19 2.25
C HIS A 475 3.23 -24.63 0.98
N ASN A 476 4.33 -25.38 1.11
CA ASN A 476 5.07 -25.91 -0.02
C ASN A 476 4.30 -27.03 -0.74
N ASN A 477 3.57 -27.88 -0.02
CA ASN A 477 2.71 -28.91 -0.61
C ASN A 477 1.58 -28.28 -1.44
N LEU A 478 0.88 -27.27 -0.88
CA LEU A 478 -0.16 -26.51 -1.58
C LEU A 478 0.37 -25.84 -2.86
N LYS A 479 1.58 -25.27 -2.79
CA LYS A 479 2.26 -24.68 -3.95
C LYS A 479 2.69 -25.75 -4.96
N GLY A 480 3.21 -26.88 -4.49
CA GLY A 480 3.68 -28.01 -5.30
C GLY A 480 2.60 -28.55 -6.22
N HIS A 481 1.38 -28.79 -5.71
CA HIS A 481 0.26 -29.30 -6.50
C HIS A 481 -0.18 -28.35 -7.64
N TYR A 482 -0.03 -27.04 -7.48
CA TYR A 482 -0.36 -26.06 -8.52
C TYR A 482 0.74 -25.93 -9.58
N TYR A 483 2.02 -25.84 -9.16
CA TYR A 483 3.14 -25.84 -10.10
C TYR A 483 3.20 -27.14 -10.90
N GLU A 484 2.88 -28.26 -10.28
CA GLU A 484 2.74 -29.54 -10.95
C GLU A 484 1.65 -29.44 -12.02
N ARG A 485 0.46 -28.93 -11.72
CA ARG A 485 -0.63 -28.77 -12.71
C ARG A 485 -0.29 -27.84 -13.88
N GLU A 486 0.30 -26.67 -13.65
CA GLU A 486 0.71 -25.74 -14.72
C GLU A 486 1.86 -26.29 -15.57
N VAL A 487 2.84 -26.97 -14.94
CA VAL A 487 3.91 -27.67 -15.66
C VAL A 487 3.35 -28.82 -16.48
N LEU A 488 2.40 -29.59 -15.94
CA LEU A 488 1.72 -30.67 -16.65
C LEU A 488 0.91 -30.10 -17.84
N LEU A 489 0.24 -28.96 -17.70
CA LEU A 489 -0.48 -28.31 -18.81
C LEU A 489 0.45 -27.73 -19.88
N GLY A 490 1.56 -27.10 -19.48
CA GLY A 490 2.59 -26.63 -20.40
C GLY A 490 3.29 -27.79 -21.12
N LEU A 491 3.49 -28.91 -20.43
CA LEU A 491 4.00 -30.15 -21.00
C LEU A 491 3.02 -30.77 -21.99
N ILE A 492 1.72 -30.81 -21.67
CA ILE A 492 0.67 -31.26 -22.60
C ILE A 492 0.74 -30.44 -23.88
N LYS A 493 0.79 -29.11 -23.77
CA LYS A 493 1.00 -28.23 -24.93
C LYS A 493 2.29 -28.55 -25.65
N SER A 494 3.43 -28.71 -24.96
CA SER A 494 4.69 -29.07 -25.61
C SER A 494 4.67 -30.44 -26.28
N ILE A 495 3.96 -31.44 -25.75
CA ILE A 495 3.81 -32.77 -26.36
C ILE A 495 2.93 -32.69 -27.61
N ILE A 496 1.92 -31.83 -27.57
CA ILE A 496 0.97 -31.54 -28.65
C ILE A 496 1.62 -30.70 -29.76
N ASP A 497 2.41 -29.67 -29.40
CA ASP A 497 2.89 -28.62 -30.30
C ASP A 497 4.30 -28.87 -30.87
N ASN A 498 5.16 -29.67 -30.20
CA ASN A 498 6.45 -30.06 -30.78
C ASN A 498 6.28 -31.35 -31.61
N ASP A 499 6.81 -31.35 -32.84
CA ASP A 499 7.06 -32.52 -33.70
C ASP A 499 8.11 -33.49 -33.07
N GLY A 500 7.98 -33.79 -31.78
CA GLY A 500 8.71 -34.85 -31.10
C GLY A 500 7.92 -36.15 -31.24
N GLY A 501 8.61 -37.27 -31.44
CA GLY A 501 8.05 -38.60 -31.77
C GLY A 501 6.88 -39.14 -30.91
N LEU A 502 6.44 -38.46 -29.84
CA LEU A 502 5.28 -38.83 -29.04
C LEU A 502 3.97 -38.70 -29.83
N THR A 503 3.80 -37.67 -30.64
CA THR A 503 2.59 -37.40 -31.45
C THR A 503 2.79 -37.67 -32.94
N GLU A 504 3.98 -38.13 -33.34
CA GLU A 504 4.32 -38.44 -34.74
C GLU A 504 3.34 -39.46 -35.33
N GLY A 505 2.69 -39.09 -36.45
CA GLY A 505 1.68 -39.89 -37.13
C GLY A 505 0.26 -39.79 -36.58
N ILE A 506 -0.01 -38.90 -35.60
CA ILE A 506 -1.32 -38.76 -34.94
C ILE A 506 -1.82 -37.31 -35.10
N SER A 507 -3.10 -37.12 -35.42
CA SER A 507 -3.68 -35.77 -35.43
C SER A 507 -3.78 -35.22 -34.02
N VAL A 508 -3.14 -34.08 -33.79
CA VAL A 508 -3.02 -33.42 -32.49
C VAL A 508 -4.40 -32.95 -31.94
N THR A 509 -5.39 -32.74 -32.81
CA THR A 509 -6.76 -32.36 -32.44
C THR A 509 -7.58 -33.50 -31.83
N ASP A 510 -7.08 -34.73 -31.90
CA ASP A 510 -7.87 -35.93 -31.55
C ASP A 510 -7.62 -36.41 -30.11
N PHE A 511 -6.82 -35.67 -29.33
CA PHE A 511 -6.50 -36.03 -27.96
C PHE A 511 -7.48 -35.44 -26.94
N SER A 512 -7.98 -36.30 -26.06
CA SER A 512 -8.53 -35.90 -24.76
C SER A 512 -7.50 -36.14 -23.67
N TYR A 513 -7.45 -35.31 -22.62
CA TYR A 513 -6.47 -35.46 -21.54
C TYR A 513 -7.12 -35.67 -20.18
N LYS A 514 -6.46 -36.46 -19.34
CA LYS A 514 -6.77 -36.62 -17.92
C LYS A 514 -5.48 -36.47 -17.12
N LEU A 515 -5.54 -35.69 -16.05
CA LEU A 515 -4.45 -35.54 -15.10
C LEU A 515 -4.68 -36.48 -13.91
N ASN A 516 -3.60 -36.96 -13.30
CA ASN A 516 -3.62 -37.67 -12.02
C ASN A 516 -4.53 -38.91 -12.05
N VAL A 517 -4.24 -39.84 -12.98
CA VAL A 517 -5.04 -41.06 -13.16
C VAL A 517 -4.57 -42.14 -12.21
N PHE A 518 -5.45 -42.56 -11.30
CA PHE A 518 -5.18 -43.60 -10.31
C PHE A 518 -5.54 -44.99 -10.83
N LEU A 519 -4.63 -45.94 -10.60
CA LEU A 519 -4.84 -47.38 -10.71
C LEU A 519 -5.60 -47.90 -9.48
N GLU A 520 -6.25 -49.06 -9.59
CA GLU A 520 -6.92 -49.72 -8.45
C GLU A 520 -5.96 -50.06 -7.30
N THR A 521 -4.67 -50.19 -7.61
CA THR A 521 -3.58 -50.39 -6.63
C THR A 521 -3.22 -49.13 -5.84
N GLY A 522 -3.88 -48.00 -6.08
CA GLY A 522 -3.61 -46.70 -5.45
C GLY A 522 -2.41 -45.94 -6.04
N LYS A 523 -1.79 -46.47 -7.10
CA LYS A 523 -0.68 -45.83 -7.81
C LYS A 523 -1.20 -44.82 -8.83
N GLU A 524 -0.45 -43.74 -9.06
CA GLU A 524 -0.85 -42.61 -9.92
C GLU A 524 -0.01 -42.52 -11.20
N ILE A 525 -0.63 -42.03 -12.28
CA ILE A 525 0.01 -41.56 -13.51
C ILE A 525 -0.37 -40.09 -13.72
N ASP A 526 0.64 -39.24 -13.85
CA ASP A 526 0.46 -37.78 -13.84
C ASP A 526 -0.35 -37.27 -15.05
N ILE A 527 -0.12 -37.83 -16.25
CA ILE A 527 -0.85 -37.47 -17.49
C ILE A 527 -1.24 -38.70 -18.29
N VAL A 528 -2.48 -38.73 -18.76
CA VAL A 528 -2.95 -39.64 -19.81
C VAL A 528 -3.60 -38.82 -20.93
N LEU A 529 -3.02 -38.88 -22.13
CA LEU A 529 -3.59 -38.36 -23.37
C LEU A 529 -4.16 -39.51 -24.17
N GLU A 530 -5.45 -39.47 -24.45
CA GLU A 530 -6.16 -40.51 -25.18
C GLU A 530 -6.57 -39.97 -26.56
N GLY A 531 -5.96 -40.50 -27.61
CA GLY A 531 -6.34 -40.31 -29.00
C GLY A 531 -7.21 -41.46 -29.53
N GLY A 532 -7.53 -41.46 -30.82
CA GLY A 532 -8.33 -42.50 -31.47
C GLY A 532 -7.73 -43.90 -31.29
N ASP A 533 -6.53 -44.11 -31.83
CA ASP A 533 -5.85 -45.42 -31.84
C ASP A 533 -4.62 -45.47 -30.92
N VAL A 534 -4.30 -44.38 -30.21
CA VAL A 534 -3.10 -44.24 -29.39
C VAL A 534 -3.45 -43.67 -28.01
N VAL A 535 -2.73 -44.11 -26.98
CA VAL A 535 -2.72 -43.49 -25.66
C VAL A 535 -1.28 -43.11 -25.29
N ILE A 536 -1.08 -41.85 -24.91
CA ILE A 536 0.19 -41.35 -24.39
C ILE A 536 0.06 -41.23 -22.87
N MET A 537 0.98 -41.83 -22.13
CA MET A 537 1.05 -41.67 -20.68
C MET A 537 2.35 -40.98 -20.32
N ALA A 538 2.31 -39.96 -19.46
CA ALA A 538 3.50 -39.25 -19.05
C ALA A 538 3.59 -39.07 -17.53
N GLU A 539 4.82 -39.05 -17.04
CA GLU A 539 5.17 -38.73 -15.65
C GLU A 539 6.09 -37.51 -15.63
N CYS A 540 5.82 -36.59 -14.70
CA CYS A 540 6.56 -35.36 -14.52
C CYS A 540 7.29 -35.37 -13.18
N LYS A 541 8.55 -34.96 -13.18
CA LYS A 541 9.33 -34.76 -11.95
C LYS A 541 10.06 -33.42 -11.99
N ASN A 542 9.58 -32.46 -11.22
CA ASN A 542 10.08 -31.09 -11.18
C ASN A 542 10.99 -30.84 -9.95
N TYR A 543 12.14 -31.53 -9.90
CA TYR A 543 13.14 -31.28 -8.86
C TYR A 543 14.01 -30.08 -9.22
N ALA A 544 14.37 -29.26 -8.24
CA ALA A 544 15.40 -28.22 -8.40
C ALA A 544 16.72 -28.83 -8.93
N PRO A 545 17.58 -28.06 -9.64
CA PRO A 545 18.79 -28.58 -10.27
C PRO A 545 19.69 -29.41 -9.34
N GLU A 546 19.85 -28.97 -8.09
CA GLU A 546 20.64 -29.67 -7.07
C GLU A 546 20.02 -30.99 -6.59
N ASN A 547 18.77 -31.28 -6.95
CA ASN A 547 18.00 -32.45 -6.52
C ASN A 547 17.65 -33.44 -7.65
N ILE A 548 18.15 -33.24 -8.88
CA ILE A 548 17.86 -34.11 -10.04
C ILE A 548 18.25 -35.58 -9.77
N TYR A 549 19.27 -35.82 -8.94
CA TYR A 549 19.72 -37.16 -8.52
C TYR A 549 18.62 -38.01 -7.84
N LYS A 550 17.52 -37.39 -7.40
CA LYS A 550 16.36 -38.08 -6.82
C LYS A 550 15.53 -38.83 -7.85
N ILE A 551 15.66 -38.51 -9.14
CA ILE A 551 15.07 -39.31 -10.22
C ILE A 551 15.92 -40.57 -10.38
N THR A 552 15.48 -41.66 -9.76
CA THR A 552 16.23 -42.92 -9.78
C THR A 552 15.71 -43.87 -10.85
N LYS A 553 16.56 -44.82 -11.26
CA LYS A 553 16.17 -45.92 -12.16
C LYS A 553 14.88 -46.62 -11.71
N LYS A 554 14.76 -46.89 -10.41
CA LYS A 554 13.58 -47.53 -9.81
C LYS A 554 12.29 -46.74 -10.03
N ILE A 555 12.36 -45.40 -10.02
CA ILE A 555 11.20 -44.54 -10.24
C ILE A 555 10.75 -44.61 -11.71
N VAL A 556 11.70 -44.55 -12.65
CA VAL A 556 11.40 -44.65 -14.09
C VAL A 556 10.83 -46.03 -14.45
N GLU A 557 11.44 -47.11 -13.93
CA GLU A 557 10.94 -48.47 -14.12
C GLU A 557 9.54 -48.63 -13.53
N SER A 558 9.31 -48.12 -12.32
CA SER A 558 7.98 -48.15 -11.70
C SER A 558 6.95 -47.37 -12.52
N PHE A 559 7.32 -46.29 -13.19
CA PHE A 559 6.42 -45.57 -14.09
C PHE A 559 6.03 -46.43 -15.30
N ALA A 560 7.01 -47.01 -16.00
CA ALA A 560 6.75 -47.85 -17.17
C ALA A 560 5.82 -49.04 -16.83
N ASP A 561 6.06 -49.67 -15.68
CA ASP A 561 5.24 -50.80 -15.20
C ASP A 561 3.79 -50.36 -14.89
N LYS A 562 3.61 -49.21 -14.21
CA LYS A 562 2.28 -48.63 -13.94
C LYS A 562 1.54 -48.34 -15.25
N ALA A 563 2.20 -47.67 -16.20
CA ALA A 563 1.61 -47.27 -17.47
C ALA A 563 1.17 -48.46 -18.32
N ARG A 564 2.03 -49.49 -18.42
CA ARG A 564 1.68 -50.74 -19.13
C ARG A 564 0.52 -51.48 -18.47
N HIS A 565 0.43 -51.45 -17.14
CA HIS A 565 -0.68 -52.05 -16.44
C HIS A 565 -1.99 -51.30 -16.74
N LEU A 566 -1.99 -49.97 -16.61
CA LEU A 566 -3.16 -49.15 -16.92
C LEU A 566 -3.60 -49.30 -18.39
N ALA A 567 -2.65 -49.37 -19.32
CA ALA A 567 -2.94 -49.62 -20.73
C ALA A 567 -3.63 -50.96 -20.97
N LYS A 568 -3.17 -52.03 -20.29
CA LYS A 568 -3.83 -53.35 -20.35
C LYS A 568 -5.22 -53.35 -19.72
N GLU A 569 -5.48 -52.53 -18.72
CA GLU A 569 -6.79 -52.46 -18.08
C GLU A 569 -7.79 -51.65 -18.89
N ARG A 570 -7.38 -50.50 -19.44
CA ARG A 570 -8.31 -49.49 -19.96
C ARG A 570 -8.17 -49.17 -21.45
N PHE A 571 -7.06 -49.56 -22.07
CA PHE A 571 -6.70 -49.17 -23.44
C PHE A 571 -6.19 -50.35 -24.28
N GLN A 572 -6.82 -51.52 -24.14
CA GLN A 572 -6.37 -52.80 -24.74
C GLN A 572 -6.22 -52.80 -26.27
N HIS A 573 -6.87 -51.85 -26.95
CA HIS A 573 -6.87 -51.73 -28.41
C HIS A 573 -6.09 -50.52 -28.92
N LYS A 574 -5.36 -49.82 -28.04
CA LYS A 574 -4.60 -48.62 -28.40
C LYS A 574 -3.10 -48.84 -28.27
N GLU A 575 -2.33 -48.23 -29.15
CA GLU A 575 -0.87 -48.17 -29.03
C GLU A 575 -0.50 -47.33 -27.79
N LEU A 576 0.41 -47.81 -26.94
CA LEU A 576 0.87 -47.08 -25.76
C LEU A 576 2.19 -46.38 -26.08
N ARG A 577 2.24 -45.06 -25.92
CA ARG A 577 3.48 -44.27 -25.94
C ARG A 577 3.76 -43.68 -24.56
N LEU A 578 5.04 -43.66 -24.17
CA LEU A 578 5.45 -43.23 -22.83
C LEU A 578 6.28 -41.95 -22.90
N GLY A 579 5.88 -40.96 -22.11
CA GLY A 579 6.59 -39.70 -21.91
C GLY A 579 7.17 -39.59 -20.51
N TYR A 580 8.34 -38.96 -20.37
CA TYR A 580 8.88 -38.61 -19.06
C TYR A 580 9.51 -37.22 -19.08
N PHE A 581 9.08 -36.34 -18.18
CA PHE A 581 9.47 -34.93 -18.22
C PHE A 581 10.15 -34.46 -16.94
N SER A 582 11.19 -33.64 -17.09
CA SER A 582 11.79 -32.91 -16.00
C SER A 582 12.37 -31.59 -16.48
N LYS A 583 11.85 -30.47 -15.94
CA LYS A 583 12.23 -29.09 -16.29
C LYS A 583 13.74 -28.79 -16.25
N HIS A 584 14.49 -29.52 -15.44
CA HIS A 584 15.92 -29.31 -15.27
C HIS A 584 16.75 -30.48 -15.81
N GLY A 585 16.11 -31.41 -16.52
CA GLY A 585 16.72 -32.57 -17.16
C GLY A 585 16.96 -33.75 -16.22
N PHE A 586 17.81 -34.67 -16.67
CA PHE A 586 18.04 -35.97 -16.05
C PHE A 586 19.54 -36.27 -15.94
N GLU A 587 19.91 -37.13 -14.99
CA GLU A 587 21.25 -37.69 -14.98
C GLU A 587 21.46 -38.61 -16.20
N LYS A 588 22.56 -38.42 -16.95
CA LYS A 588 22.86 -39.18 -18.18
C LYS A 588 22.76 -40.70 -18.05
N LYS A 589 22.98 -41.25 -16.84
CA LYS A 589 22.87 -42.69 -16.56
C LYS A 589 21.45 -43.24 -16.80
N LEU A 590 20.44 -42.39 -16.77
CA LEU A 590 19.04 -42.77 -16.98
C LEU A 590 18.67 -42.95 -18.45
N ASN A 591 19.46 -42.44 -19.41
CA ASN A 591 19.19 -42.61 -20.85
C ASN A 591 19.04 -44.09 -21.21
N THR A 592 19.91 -44.95 -20.69
CA THR A 592 19.84 -46.40 -20.92
C THR A 592 18.55 -47.05 -20.40
N VAL A 593 17.91 -46.45 -19.39
CA VAL A 593 16.63 -46.91 -18.84
C VAL A 593 15.48 -46.39 -19.69
N PHE A 594 15.53 -45.13 -20.13
CA PHE A 594 14.53 -44.58 -21.04
C PHE A 594 14.50 -45.34 -22.37
N ASP A 595 15.66 -45.61 -22.98
CA ASP A 595 15.77 -46.37 -24.22
C ASP A 595 15.20 -47.79 -24.07
N ARG A 596 15.50 -48.47 -22.96
CA ARG A 596 15.03 -49.85 -22.69
C ARG A 596 13.52 -49.97 -22.65
N TYR A 597 12.83 -48.92 -22.19
CA TYR A 597 11.37 -48.91 -22.03
C TYR A 597 10.67 -48.10 -23.12
N GLU A 598 11.41 -47.62 -24.14
CA GLU A 598 10.90 -46.79 -25.23
C GLU A 598 10.19 -45.52 -24.72
N ILE A 599 10.76 -44.93 -23.67
CA ILE A 599 10.24 -43.71 -23.04
C ILE A 599 10.88 -42.51 -23.72
N LEU A 600 10.06 -41.68 -24.36
CA LEU A 600 10.51 -40.39 -24.87
C LEU A 600 10.59 -39.40 -23.71
N PHE A 601 11.70 -38.66 -23.64
CA PHE A 601 11.94 -37.72 -22.56
C PHE A 601 12.27 -36.33 -23.08
N SER A 602 11.87 -35.32 -22.31
CA SER A 602 12.14 -33.91 -22.60
C SER A 602 12.62 -33.19 -21.33
N SER A 603 13.53 -32.24 -21.52
CA SER A 603 14.17 -31.44 -20.47
C SER A 603 13.71 -30.00 -20.51
#